data_AF-A0A356CKP8-F1
#
_entry.id   AF-A0A356CKP8-F1
#
_cell.length_a   1.000
_cell.length_b   1.000
_cell.length_c   1.000
_cell.angle_alpha   90.00
_cell.angle_beta   90.00
_cell.angle_gamma   90.00
#
_symmetry.space_group_name_H-M   'P 1'
#
loop_
_entity.id
_entity.type
_entity.pdbx_description
1 polymer ?
#
loop_
_entity_poly.entity_id
_entity_poly.type
_entity_poly.pdbx_seq_one_letter_code
_entity_poly.pdbx_strand_id
1 'polypeptide(L)'
;MNLPIYLDYASTTPVDPAVADSMMECLTSTGNFGNPASRSHVFGWEAESAVEDARVEVANLVGADPREIVWTSGATEGNNLAIKGCAQFNVRKGKHVITSRIEHKAVLDTCRQLEREGFEVTYIDPDEQGLVQPEMVAAAMR
;
A
#
# COMPACT_ATOMS: atom_id res chain seq x y z
N MET A 1 32.71 16.69 8.67
CA MET A 1 32.19 16.75 7.28
C MET A 1 30.89 17.54 7.33
N ASN A 2 30.76 18.61 6.54
CA ASN A 2 29.46 19.23 6.31
C ASN A 2 28.80 18.49 5.16
N LEU A 3 28.00 17.47 5.49
CA LEU A 3 27.09 16.86 4.53
C LEU A 3 26.00 17.88 4.16
N PRO A 4 25.43 17.82 2.94
CA PRO A 4 24.28 18.64 2.60
C PRO A 4 23.11 18.32 3.53
N ILE A 5 22.34 19.34 3.90
CA ILE A 5 21.10 19.15 4.67
C ILE A 5 20.10 18.41 3.76
N TYR A 6 19.60 17.27 4.24
CA TYR A 6 18.60 16.48 3.51
C TYR A 6 17.19 17.03 3.78
N LEU A 7 16.52 17.52 2.73
CA LEU A 7 15.18 18.13 2.80
C LEU A 7 14.21 17.48 1.78
N ASP A 8 14.39 16.19 1.47
CA ASP A 8 13.64 15.45 0.45
C ASP A 8 12.94 14.20 1.02
N TYR A 9 12.44 14.30 2.25
CA TYR A 9 11.78 13.19 2.98
C TYR A 9 10.50 12.68 2.32
N ALA A 10 9.90 13.45 1.41
CA ALA A 10 8.73 13.02 0.64
C ALA A 10 9.09 11.98 -0.45
N SER A 11 10.35 11.96 -0.89
CA SER A 11 10.84 10.99 -1.88
C SER A 11 11.21 9.65 -1.23
N THR A 12 11.91 9.69 -0.10
CA THR A 12 12.20 8.54 0.76
C THR A 12 12.74 9.00 2.12
N THR A 13 12.85 8.10 3.10
CA THR A 13 13.37 8.40 4.43
C THR A 13 14.54 7.48 4.79
N PRO A 14 15.56 7.95 5.54
CA PRO A 14 16.55 7.05 6.12
C PRO A 14 15.86 6.06 7.06
N VAL A 15 16.27 4.79 6.99
CA VAL A 15 15.79 3.75 7.92
C VAL A 15 16.21 4.12 9.34
N ASP A 16 15.27 4.07 10.29
CA ASP A 16 15.57 4.26 11.71
C ASP A 16 16.55 3.15 12.18
N PRO A 17 17.60 3.47 12.96
CA PRO A 17 18.53 2.47 13.46
C PRO A 17 17.86 1.28 14.15
N ALA A 18 16.80 1.50 14.93
CA ALA A 18 16.08 0.42 15.60
C ALA A 18 15.38 -0.51 14.59
N VAL A 19 14.89 0.02 13.47
CA VAL A 19 14.32 -0.79 12.38
C VAL A 19 15.42 -1.61 11.70
N ALA A 20 16.58 -1.00 11.45
CA ALA A 20 17.70 -1.70 10.84
C ALA A 20 18.18 -2.87 11.72
N ASP A 21 18.30 -2.66 13.03
CA ASP A 21 18.72 -3.71 13.98
C ASP A 21 17.74 -4.89 13.96
N SER A 22 16.42 -4.63 14.09
CA SER A 22 15.38 -5.68 14.03
C SER A 22 15.38 -6.44 12.70
N MET A 23 15.59 -5.75 11.58
CA MET A 23 15.68 -6.42 10.27
C MET A 23 16.88 -7.35 10.18
N MET A 24 18.03 -6.96 10.77
CA MET A 24 19.27 -7.73 10.71
C MET A 24 19.14 -9.10 11.39
N GLU A 25 18.29 -9.20 12.41
CA GLU A 25 17.99 -10.45 13.12
C GLU A 25 17.33 -11.51 12.23
N CYS A 26 16.75 -11.11 11.08
CA CYS A 26 16.01 -12.00 10.19
C CYS A 26 16.82 -12.42 8.93
N LEU A 27 18.08 -12.02 8.78
CA LEU A 27 18.80 -12.15 7.50
C LEU A 27 19.86 -13.27 7.46
N THR A 28 20.57 -13.49 8.57
CA THR A 28 21.77 -14.34 8.58
C THR A 28 21.49 -15.74 9.10
N SER A 29 22.41 -16.68 8.88
CA SER A 29 22.27 -18.07 9.32
C SER A 29 22.19 -18.26 10.84
N THR A 30 22.57 -17.23 11.61
CA THR A 30 22.46 -17.22 13.08
C THR A 30 21.16 -16.58 13.57
N GLY A 31 20.35 -16.01 12.68
CA GLY A 31 19.08 -15.35 12.99
C GLY A 31 17.85 -16.09 12.45
N ASN A 32 16.71 -15.40 12.42
CA ASN A 32 15.43 -15.92 11.93
C ASN A 32 15.32 -15.81 10.39
N PHE A 33 16.13 -16.60 9.67
CA PHE A 33 16.20 -16.58 8.20
C PHE A 33 15.17 -17.50 7.50
N GLY A 34 14.31 -18.18 8.27
CA GLY A 34 13.43 -19.22 7.75
C GLY A 34 12.37 -18.69 6.79
N ASN A 35 11.82 -19.58 5.96
CA ASN A 35 10.66 -19.26 5.14
C ASN A 35 9.38 -19.43 5.97
N PRO A 36 8.55 -18.38 6.17
CA PRO A 36 7.32 -18.48 6.98
C PRO A 36 6.28 -19.45 6.41
N ALA A 37 6.39 -19.85 5.13
CA ALA A 37 5.52 -20.87 4.54
C ALA A 37 5.91 -22.32 4.93
N SER A 38 7.07 -22.52 5.56
CA SER A 38 7.55 -23.85 5.97
C SER A 38 6.89 -24.33 7.25
N ARG A 39 5.84 -25.16 7.13
CA ARG A 39 5.00 -25.57 8.27
C ARG A 39 5.51 -26.77 9.08
N SER A 40 6.63 -27.38 8.70
CA SER A 40 7.07 -28.67 9.27
C SER A 40 8.26 -28.60 10.22
N HIS A 41 8.84 -27.41 10.44
CA HIS A 41 10.04 -27.26 11.26
C HIS A 41 10.13 -25.87 11.92
N VAL A 42 10.93 -25.80 12.99
CA VAL A 42 11.07 -24.63 13.85
C VAL A 42 11.43 -23.34 13.09
N PHE A 43 12.34 -23.40 12.13
CA PHE A 43 12.75 -22.20 11.38
C PHE A 43 11.59 -21.52 10.64
N GLY A 44 10.58 -22.27 10.19
CA GLY A 44 9.43 -21.69 9.52
C GLY A 44 8.40 -21.14 10.51
N TRP A 45 8.22 -21.80 11.66
CA TRP A 45 7.32 -21.34 12.72
C TRP A 45 7.81 -20.02 13.35
N GLU A 46 9.11 -19.90 13.60
CA GLU A 46 9.71 -18.66 14.11
C GLU A 46 9.59 -17.52 13.10
N ALA A 47 9.80 -17.79 11.81
CA ALA A 47 9.59 -16.81 10.74
C ALA A 47 8.11 -16.39 10.61
N GLU A 48 7.18 -17.34 10.70
CA GLU A 48 5.73 -17.07 10.67
C GLU A 48 5.32 -16.17 11.86
N SER A 49 5.82 -16.48 13.06
CA SER A 49 5.57 -15.65 14.26
C SER A 49 6.03 -14.20 14.04
N ALA A 50 7.25 -13.99 13.54
CA ALA A 50 7.78 -12.65 13.30
C ALA A 50 6.96 -11.85 12.27
N VAL A 51 6.46 -12.53 11.22
CA VAL A 51 5.58 -11.89 10.23
C VAL A 51 4.22 -11.51 10.83
N GLU A 52 3.64 -12.36 11.67
CA GLU A 52 2.35 -12.08 12.31
C GLU A 52 2.45 -11.02 13.41
N ASP A 53 3.56 -10.98 14.17
CA ASP A 53 3.83 -9.91 15.13
C ASP A 53 3.94 -8.55 14.40
N ALA A 54 4.71 -8.49 13.31
CA ALA A 54 4.79 -7.29 12.48
C ALA A 54 3.43 -6.88 11.87
N ARG A 55 2.59 -7.86 11.52
CA ARG A 55 1.23 -7.61 11.02
C ARG A 55 0.35 -6.95 12.07
N VAL A 56 0.44 -7.43 13.32
CA VAL A 56 -0.27 -6.85 14.46
C VAL A 56 0.19 -5.42 14.73
N GLU A 57 1.49 -5.14 14.68
CA GLU A 57 2.03 -3.78 14.86
C GLU A 57 1.48 -2.79 13.81
N VAL A 58 1.49 -3.17 12.53
CA VAL A 58 0.94 -2.34 11.45
C VAL A 58 -0.57 -2.16 11.61
N ALA A 59 -1.30 -3.22 11.96
CA ALA A 59 -2.75 -3.15 12.17
C ALA A 59 -3.11 -2.20 13.32
N ASN A 60 -2.38 -2.27 14.44
CA ASN A 60 -2.58 -1.40 15.60
C ASN A 60 -2.34 0.07 15.26
N LEU A 61 -1.34 0.38 14.42
CA LEU A 61 -1.05 1.75 13.99
C LEU A 61 -2.25 2.41 13.27
N VAL A 62 -3.01 1.63 12.51
CA VAL A 62 -4.14 2.12 11.70
C VAL A 62 -5.51 1.75 12.28
N GLY A 63 -5.56 1.06 13.43
CA GLY A 63 -6.79 0.63 14.09
C GLY A 63 -7.57 -0.46 13.35
N ALA A 64 -6.88 -1.36 12.65
CA ALA A 64 -7.46 -2.46 11.88
C ALA A 64 -7.34 -3.82 12.61
N ASP A 65 -8.08 -4.82 12.15
CA ASP A 65 -7.81 -6.22 12.49
C ASP A 65 -6.57 -6.71 11.69
N PRO A 66 -5.63 -7.47 12.28
CA PRO A 66 -4.47 -7.97 11.56
C PRO A 66 -4.82 -8.70 10.27
N ARG A 67 -5.97 -9.40 10.21
CA ARG A 67 -6.41 -10.14 9.02
C ARG A 67 -6.79 -9.22 7.85
N GLU A 68 -6.94 -7.92 8.08
CA GLU A 68 -7.19 -6.90 7.05
C GLU A 68 -5.88 -6.39 6.40
N ILE A 69 -4.72 -6.70 7.00
CA ILE A 69 -3.41 -6.29 6.47
C ILE A 69 -2.91 -7.30 5.43
N VAL A 70 -2.81 -6.84 4.18
CA VAL A 70 -2.19 -7.60 3.08
C VAL A 70 -0.81 -7.02 2.78
N TRP A 71 0.23 -7.84 2.92
CA TRP A 71 1.59 -7.43 2.56
C TRP A 71 1.75 -7.32 1.04
N THR A 72 2.36 -6.23 0.58
CA THR A 72 2.74 -5.99 -0.82
C THR A 72 4.19 -5.51 -0.86
N SER A 73 4.77 -5.38 -2.05
CA SER A 73 6.12 -4.82 -2.25
C SER A 73 6.20 -3.31 -2.01
N GLY A 74 5.06 -2.63 -1.82
CA GLY A 74 5.01 -1.20 -1.52
C GLY A 74 3.72 -0.52 -2.01
N ALA A 75 3.62 0.78 -1.80
CA ALA A 75 2.40 1.56 -2.08
C ALA A 75 1.96 1.50 -3.55
N THR A 76 2.89 1.41 -4.51
CA THR A 76 2.56 1.28 -5.93
C THR A 76 1.79 -0.01 -6.23
N GLU A 77 2.22 -1.14 -5.66
CA GLU A 77 1.51 -2.41 -5.77
C GLU A 77 0.20 -2.38 -4.98
N GLY A 78 0.21 -1.82 -3.76
CA GLY A 78 -1.00 -1.65 -2.94
C GLY A 78 -2.12 -0.91 -3.68
N ASN A 79 -1.80 0.23 -4.31
CA ASN A 79 -2.75 1.01 -5.12
C ASN A 79 -3.27 0.20 -6.32
N ASN A 80 -2.39 -0.52 -7.02
CA ASN A 80 -2.79 -1.38 -8.14
C ASN A 80 -3.75 -2.48 -7.69
N LEU A 81 -3.40 -3.18 -6.60
CA LEU A 81 -4.17 -4.29 -6.06
C LEU A 81 -5.56 -3.82 -5.61
N ALA A 82 -5.63 -2.72 -4.85
CA ALA A 82 -6.90 -2.18 -4.36
C ALA A 82 -7.83 -1.76 -5.51
N ILE A 83 -7.33 -0.96 -6.45
CA ILE A 83 -8.16 -0.38 -7.51
C ILE A 83 -8.55 -1.46 -8.53
N LYS A 84 -7.58 -2.19 -9.10
CA LYS A 84 -7.88 -3.23 -10.11
C LYS A 84 -8.64 -4.38 -9.50
N GLY A 85 -8.22 -4.85 -8.32
CA GLY A 85 -8.87 -5.95 -7.62
C GLY A 85 -10.33 -5.65 -7.32
N CYS A 86 -10.64 -4.48 -6.77
CA CYS A 86 -12.01 -4.09 -6.49
C CYS A 86 -12.84 -3.90 -7.77
N ALA A 87 -12.31 -3.18 -8.75
CA ALA A 87 -13.00 -2.89 -10.01
C ALA A 87 -13.33 -4.17 -10.80
N GLN A 88 -12.36 -5.08 -10.94
CA GLN A 88 -12.52 -6.32 -11.69
C GLN A 88 -13.44 -7.31 -10.95
N PHE A 89 -13.34 -7.40 -9.62
CA PHE A 89 -14.23 -8.25 -8.83
C PHE A 89 -15.69 -7.80 -8.88
N ASN A 90 -15.94 -6.48 -8.92
CA ASN A 90 -17.28 -5.90 -8.90
C ASN A 90 -17.84 -5.52 -10.28
N VAL A 91 -17.25 -6.00 -11.38
CA VAL A 91 -17.63 -5.63 -12.76
C VAL A 91 -19.12 -5.76 -13.07
N ARG A 92 -19.82 -6.72 -12.41
CA ARG A 92 -21.27 -6.95 -12.58
C ARG A 92 -22.14 -5.88 -11.92
N LYS A 93 -21.62 -5.15 -10.94
CA LYS A 93 -22.31 -4.05 -10.25
C LYS A 93 -22.17 -2.72 -10.98
N GLY A 94 -21.13 -2.59 -11.81
CA GLY A 94 -20.85 -1.39 -12.57
C GLY A 94 -19.39 -1.34 -13.00
N LYS A 95 -19.11 -0.42 -13.91
CA LYS A 95 -17.77 -0.17 -14.45
C LYS A 95 -17.35 1.30 -14.32
N HIS A 96 -17.99 2.03 -13.42
CA HIS A 96 -17.67 3.43 -13.16
C HIS A 96 -16.75 3.56 -11.95
N VAL A 97 -15.66 4.28 -12.11
CA VAL A 97 -14.67 4.58 -11.07
C VAL A 97 -14.52 6.09 -10.96
N ILE A 98 -14.38 6.60 -9.75
CA ILE A 98 -14.16 8.03 -9.49
C ILE A 98 -12.80 8.16 -8.80
N THR A 99 -12.00 9.10 -9.28
CA THR A 99 -10.68 9.43 -8.70
C THR A 99 -10.40 10.93 -8.85
N SER A 100 -9.30 11.42 -8.27
CA SER A 100 -8.87 12.83 -8.37
C SER A 100 -7.72 13.00 -9.37
N ARG A 101 -7.61 14.18 -9.99
CA ARG A 101 -6.50 14.50 -10.90
C ARG A 101 -5.15 14.67 -10.21
N ILE A 102 -5.15 14.92 -8.91
CA ILE A 102 -3.92 15.13 -8.11
C ILE A 102 -3.41 13.87 -7.42
N GLU A 103 -3.99 12.71 -7.73
CA GLU A 103 -3.51 11.43 -7.21
C GLU A 103 -2.08 11.08 -7.67
N HIS A 104 -1.41 10.24 -6.90
CA HIS A 104 -0.13 9.67 -7.29
C HIS A 104 -0.25 8.87 -8.61
N LYS A 105 0.84 8.78 -9.39
CA LYS A 105 0.85 8.06 -10.68
C LYS A 105 0.40 6.61 -10.58
N ALA A 106 0.70 5.94 -9.46
CA ALA A 106 0.25 4.57 -9.21
C ALA A 106 -1.29 4.42 -9.24
N VAL A 107 -2.05 5.47 -8.93
CA VAL A 107 -3.51 5.50 -9.05
C VAL A 107 -3.91 5.92 -10.48
N LEU A 108 -3.38 7.04 -10.97
CA LEU A 108 -3.75 7.59 -12.29
C LEU A 108 -3.47 6.62 -13.44
N ASP A 109 -2.29 6.00 -13.48
CA ASP A 109 -1.92 5.06 -14.54
C ASP A 109 -2.66 3.73 -14.40
N THR A 110 -3.04 3.36 -13.17
CA THR A 110 -3.92 2.22 -12.93
C THR A 110 -5.33 2.48 -13.47
N CYS A 111 -5.90 3.65 -13.22
CA CYS A 111 -7.19 4.07 -13.77
C CYS A 111 -7.16 4.12 -15.29
N ARG A 112 -6.10 4.68 -15.90
CA ARG A 112 -5.92 4.67 -17.37
C ARG A 112 -5.85 3.27 -17.96
N GLN A 113 -5.24 2.33 -17.24
CA GLN A 113 -5.24 0.94 -17.65
C GLN A 113 -6.66 0.34 -17.58
N LEU A 114 -7.44 0.64 -16.53
CA LEU A 114 -8.84 0.23 -16.45
C LEU A 114 -9.72 0.86 -17.55
N GLU A 115 -9.46 2.10 -17.96
CA GLU A 115 -10.15 2.72 -19.10
C GLU A 115 -9.96 1.91 -20.39
N ARG A 116 -8.74 1.42 -20.64
CA ARG A 116 -8.44 0.52 -21.77
C ARG A 116 -9.14 -0.84 -21.65
N GLU A 117 -9.47 -1.27 -20.44
CA GLU A 117 -10.24 -2.48 -20.13
C GLU A 117 -11.77 -2.24 -20.19
N GLY A 118 -12.19 -1.04 -20.58
CA GLY A 118 -13.58 -0.66 -20.76
C GLY A 118 -14.30 -0.21 -19.49
N PHE A 119 -13.55 0.21 -18.46
CA PHE A 119 -14.11 0.99 -17.36
C PHE A 119 -14.26 2.46 -17.76
N GLU A 120 -15.21 3.14 -17.14
CA GLU A 120 -15.35 4.58 -17.23
C GLU A 120 -14.75 5.21 -15.97
N VAL A 121 -13.85 6.17 -16.14
CA VAL A 121 -13.22 6.86 -15.00
C VAL A 121 -13.58 8.34 -15.02
N THR A 122 -14.14 8.84 -13.92
CA THR A 122 -14.28 10.28 -13.67
C THR A 122 -13.09 10.76 -12.87
N TYR A 123 -12.36 11.75 -13.42
CA TYR A 123 -11.25 12.42 -12.76
C TYR A 123 -11.71 13.79 -12.26
N ILE A 124 -11.87 13.94 -10.95
CA ILE A 124 -12.30 15.20 -10.31
C ILE A 124 -11.12 16.19 -10.31
N ASP A 125 -11.40 17.39 -10.79
CA ASP A 125 -10.51 18.55 -10.63
C ASP A 125 -10.67 19.13 -9.21
N PRO A 126 -9.61 19.20 -8.39
CA PRO A 126 -9.70 19.83 -7.08
C PRO A 126 -9.91 21.34 -7.20
N ASP A 127 -10.31 21.98 -6.10
CA ASP A 127 -10.40 23.43 -6.01
C ASP A 127 -9.02 24.12 -6.02
N GLU A 128 -9.01 25.45 -5.97
CA GLU A 128 -7.78 26.26 -5.99
C GLU A 128 -6.86 26.00 -4.79
N GLN A 129 -7.37 25.37 -3.72
CA GLN A 129 -6.59 24.95 -2.54
C GLN A 129 -6.09 23.51 -2.66
N GLY A 130 -6.41 22.82 -3.76
CA GLY A 130 -6.06 21.42 -3.96
C GLY A 130 -6.99 20.45 -3.23
N LEU A 131 -8.16 20.89 -2.77
CA LEU A 131 -9.11 20.05 -2.05
C LEU A 131 -10.19 19.48 -2.99
N VAL A 132 -10.56 18.22 -2.75
CA VAL A 132 -11.73 17.58 -3.36
C VAL A 132 -12.86 17.59 -2.34
N GLN A 133 -13.90 18.38 -2.58
CA GLN A 133 -15.02 18.49 -1.66
C GLN A 133 -15.95 17.26 -1.76
N PRO A 134 -16.57 16.80 -0.66
CA PRO A 134 -17.48 15.64 -0.69
C PRO A 134 -18.61 15.75 -1.72
N GLU A 135 -19.13 16.96 -1.94
CA GLU A 135 -20.21 17.25 -2.89
C GLU A 135 -19.78 16.98 -4.34
N MET A 136 -18.50 17.20 -4.67
CA MET A 136 -17.95 16.90 -5.99
C MET A 136 -17.95 15.40 -6.26
N VAL A 137 -17.62 14.59 -5.24
CA VAL A 137 -17.67 13.13 -5.31
C VAL A 137 -19.12 12.66 -5.43
N ALA A 138 -20.01 13.18 -4.58
CA ALA A 138 -21.44 12.82 -4.60
C ALA A 138 -22.11 13.11 -5.95
N ALA A 139 -21.79 14.24 -6.57
CA ALA A 139 -22.31 14.61 -7.89
C ALA A 139 -21.80 13.71 -9.03
N ALA A 140 -20.66 13.04 -8.84
CA ALA A 140 -20.09 12.12 -9.82
C ALA A 140 -20.62 10.67 -9.67
N MET A 141 -21.22 10.30 -8.53
CA MET A 141 -21.78 8.95 -8.31
C MET A 141 -23.01 8.68 -9.20
N ARG A 142 -23.22 7.40 -9.58
CA ARG A 142 -24.28 6.94 -10.48
C ARG A 142 -24.99 5.70 -9.94
#